data_AF-A0A0V1DWQ8-F1
#
_entry.id   AF-A0A0V1DWQ8-F1
#
_cell.length_a   1.000
_cell.length_b   1.000
_cell.length_c   1.000
_cell.angle_alpha   90.00
_cell.angle_beta   90.00
_cell.angle_gamma   90.00
#
_symmetry.space_group_name_H-M   'P 1'
#
loop_
_entity.id
_entity.type
_entity.pdbx_description
1 polymer ?
#
loop_
_entity_poly.entity_id
_entity_poly.type
_entity_poly.pdbx_seq_one_letter_code
_entity_poly.pdbx_strand_id
1 'polypeptide(L)'
;MAKKVIDISRIRGCLLGALAGDCLGRKFEGCTFNLTDKNDNEKYRQDVLNYVEECFSIFGPKEKLKYTDDTAMARVVAATLVDQNYFDEKAMAKGFVETYFSDKCNRGYGGSISQVFKKLRDSDFDDVFLPAEFQFNATGSYGNGGAMRVAPVALYFSNDLEVALHVAKEQCRITHSNPHAIMGAVLIAFAVYQACNAEQSNGIAALDSVPAALFSFIKCIKPVDEISMSNPLQRTIAYAISLSGDTDTIATMAGAIAGALYGDVNIPDALYNAMEGSEFYSKIALKMHRHLHG
;
A
#
# COMPACT_ATOMS: atom_id res chain seq x y z
N MET A 1 -28.98 -1.21 9.61
CA MET A 1 -28.46 -1.87 8.39
C MET A 1 -27.92 -3.23 8.78
N ALA A 2 -28.11 -4.27 7.96
CA ALA A 2 -27.54 -5.59 8.22
C ALA A 2 -26.00 -5.52 8.13
N LYS A 3 -25.27 -6.20 9.04
CA LYS A 3 -23.81 -6.35 8.94
C LYS A 3 -23.47 -7.05 7.63
N LYS A 4 -22.63 -6.43 6.79
CA LYS A 4 -22.15 -7.05 5.55
C LYS A 4 -21.05 -8.03 5.94
N VAL A 5 -21.36 -9.32 5.91
CA VAL A 5 -20.41 -10.36 6.30
C VAL A 5 -19.50 -10.65 5.10
N ILE A 6 -18.20 -10.37 5.24
CA ILE A 6 -17.22 -10.77 4.22
C ILE A 6 -17.18 -12.30 4.15
N ASP A 7 -17.18 -12.85 2.93
CA ASP A 7 -16.94 -14.27 2.69
C ASP A 7 -15.59 -14.72 3.29
N ILE A 8 -15.61 -15.80 4.06
CA ILE A 8 -14.42 -16.44 4.64
C ILE A 8 -13.35 -16.77 3.58
N SER A 9 -13.74 -17.03 2.33
CA SER A 9 -12.83 -17.24 1.21
C SER A 9 -11.97 -16.00 0.93
N ARG A 10 -12.55 -14.80 1.01
CA ARG A 10 -11.85 -13.51 0.82
C ARG A 10 -10.94 -13.19 2.00
N ILE A 11 -11.39 -13.44 3.23
CA ILE A 11 -10.56 -13.28 4.44
C ILE A 11 -9.32 -14.18 4.34
N ARG A 12 -9.52 -15.47 4.04
CA ARG A 12 -8.41 -16.43 3.86
C ARG A 12 -7.51 -16.04 2.71
N GLY A 13 -8.09 -15.66 1.56
CA GLY A 13 -7.34 -15.25 0.37
C GLY A 13 -6.44 -14.04 0.63
N CYS A 14 -6.93 -13.02 1.35
CA CYS A 14 -6.13 -11.84 1.72
C CYS A 14 -4.93 -12.22 2.60
N LEU A 15 -5.16 -12.96 3.69
CA LEU A 15 -4.10 -13.36 4.62
C LEU A 15 -3.08 -14.32 3.99
N LEU A 16 -3.54 -15.32 3.23
CA LEU A 16 -2.67 -16.27 2.54
C LEU A 16 -1.93 -15.62 1.37
N GLY A 17 -2.55 -14.67 0.68
CA GLY A 17 -1.91 -13.89 -0.39
C GLY A 17 -0.75 -13.04 0.13
N ALA A 18 -0.94 -12.37 1.28
CA ALA A 18 0.13 -11.62 1.94
C ALA A 18 1.29 -12.54 2.36
N LEU A 19 0.98 -13.69 2.99
CA LEU A 19 1.98 -14.70 3.37
C LEU A 19 2.75 -15.24 2.15
N ALA A 20 2.05 -15.54 1.05
CA ALA A 20 2.66 -16.03 -0.18
C ALA A 20 3.60 -14.98 -0.78
N GLY A 21 3.17 -13.71 -0.82
CA GLY A 21 3.98 -12.59 -1.30
C GLY A 21 5.29 -12.44 -0.54
N ASP A 22 5.23 -12.45 0.80
CA ASP A 22 6.40 -12.44 1.68
C ASP A 22 7.32 -13.64 1.40
N CYS A 23 6.79 -14.87 1.53
CA CYS A 23 7.59 -16.09 1.42
C CYS A 23 8.31 -16.23 0.08
N LEU A 24 7.65 -15.86 -1.02
CA LEU A 24 8.21 -15.92 -2.37
C LEU A 24 9.16 -14.76 -2.65
N GLY A 25 8.80 -13.55 -2.21
CA GLY A 25 9.57 -12.34 -2.42
C GLY A 25 10.93 -12.35 -1.72
N ARG A 26 10.99 -12.92 -0.51
CA ARG A 26 12.20 -13.04 0.30
C ARG A 26 13.42 -13.55 -0.46
N LYS A 27 13.24 -14.52 -1.37
CA LYS A 27 14.35 -15.14 -2.13
C LYS A 27 15.13 -14.12 -2.97
N PHE A 28 14.49 -13.03 -3.38
CA PHE A 28 15.04 -12.03 -4.28
C PHE A 28 15.30 -10.67 -3.60
N GLU A 29 15.09 -10.59 -2.29
CA GLU A 29 15.30 -9.35 -1.55
C GLU A 29 16.77 -8.94 -1.55
N GLY A 30 17.04 -7.67 -1.85
CA GLY A 30 18.40 -7.12 -1.88
C GLY A 30 19.25 -7.56 -3.08
N CYS A 31 18.70 -8.32 -4.04
CA CYS A 31 19.41 -8.66 -5.27
C CYS A 31 19.61 -7.41 -6.14
N THR A 32 20.82 -6.84 -6.11
CA THR A 32 21.25 -5.78 -7.03
C THR A 32 21.64 -6.37 -8.37
N PHE A 33 20.73 -6.35 -9.33
CA PHE A 33 21.06 -6.54 -10.73
C PHE A 33 21.55 -5.22 -11.32
N ASN A 34 22.40 -5.27 -12.33
CA ASN A 34 22.84 -4.07 -13.01
C ASN A 34 21.66 -3.52 -13.84
N LEU A 35 20.79 -2.71 -13.21
CA LEU A 35 19.52 -2.25 -13.78
C LEU A 35 19.68 -1.45 -15.09
N THR A 36 20.91 -1.06 -15.44
CA THR A 36 21.26 -0.39 -16.70
C THR A 36 21.53 -1.35 -17.86
N ASP A 37 21.75 -2.64 -17.60
CA ASP A 37 21.90 -3.68 -18.63
C ASP A 37 20.54 -4.37 -18.87
N LYS A 38 20.04 -4.25 -20.11
CA LYS A 38 18.74 -4.82 -20.49
C LYS A 38 18.73 -6.35 -20.42
N ASN A 39 19.85 -7.01 -20.72
CA ASN A 39 19.91 -8.48 -20.78
C ASN A 39 19.86 -9.09 -19.37
N ASP A 40 20.52 -8.46 -18.40
CA ASP A 40 20.50 -8.91 -17.00
C ASP A 40 19.11 -8.75 -16.37
N ASN A 41 18.38 -7.69 -16.73
CA ASN A 41 17.02 -7.46 -16.25
C ASN A 41 16.02 -8.51 -16.80
N GLU A 42 16.09 -8.83 -18.09
CA GLU A 42 15.21 -9.82 -18.70
C GLU A 42 15.45 -11.22 -18.13
N LYS A 43 16.72 -11.59 -17.95
CA LYS A 43 17.08 -12.85 -17.29
C LYS A 43 16.55 -12.94 -15.86
N TYR A 44 16.79 -11.91 -15.05
CA TYR A 44 16.26 -11.85 -13.68
C TYR A 44 14.74 -11.99 -13.65
N ARG A 45 14.04 -11.26 -14.52
CA ARG A 45 12.59 -11.34 -14.65
C ARG A 45 12.14 -12.76 -14.97
N GLN A 46 12.81 -13.44 -15.91
CA GLN A 46 12.48 -14.81 -16.27
C GLN A 46 12.74 -15.79 -15.10
N ASP A 47 13.84 -15.61 -14.37
CA ASP A 47 14.16 -16.43 -13.19
C ASP A 47 13.09 -16.28 -12.08
N VAL A 48 12.60 -15.06 -11.85
CA VAL A 48 11.48 -14.80 -10.92
C VAL A 48 10.21 -15.48 -11.40
N LEU A 49 9.85 -15.33 -12.68
CA LEU A 49 8.63 -15.93 -13.25
C LEU A 49 8.67 -17.46 -13.15
N ASN A 50 9.75 -18.09 -13.58
CA ASN A 50 9.93 -19.54 -13.51
C ASN A 50 9.81 -20.06 -12.07
N TYR A 51 10.42 -19.36 -11.11
CA TYR A 51 10.34 -19.73 -9.70
C TYR A 51 8.93 -19.60 -9.14
N VAL A 52 8.22 -18.51 -9.44
CA VAL A 52 6.84 -18.31 -8.98
C VAL A 52 5.92 -19.35 -9.61
N GLU A 53 6.03 -19.61 -10.92
CA GLU A 53 5.27 -20.66 -11.61
C GLU A 53 5.50 -22.04 -10.99
N GLU A 54 6.75 -22.40 -10.67
CA GLU A 54 7.08 -23.65 -9.98
C GLU A 54 6.36 -23.73 -8.62
N CYS A 55 6.39 -22.65 -7.83
CA CYS A 55 5.77 -22.60 -6.50
C CYS A 55 4.24 -22.70 -6.54
N PHE A 56 3.59 -22.22 -7.60
CA PHE A 56 2.14 -22.31 -7.80
C PHE A 56 1.70 -23.58 -8.55
N SER A 57 2.64 -24.41 -9.00
CA SER A 57 2.33 -25.69 -9.66
C SER A 57 1.69 -26.70 -8.69
N ILE A 58 1.10 -27.77 -9.24
CA ILE A 58 0.56 -28.88 -8.44
C ILE A 58 1.60 -29.58 -7.55
N PHE A 59 2.88 -29.43 -7.89
CA PHE A 59 3.99 -30.00 -7.11
C PHE A 59 4.45 -29.05 -6.00
N GLY A 60 4.21 -27.74 -6.16
CA GLY A 60 4.63 -26.70 -5.23
C GLY A 60 6.15 -26.54 -5.14
N PRO A 61 6.64 -25.73 -4.18
CA PRO A 61 8.08 -25.53 -3.99
C PRO A 61 8.75 -26.80 -3.42
N LYS A 62 10.00 -27.04 -3.84
CA LYS A 62 10.82 -28.16 -3.36
C LYS A 62 11.12 -28.13 -1.85
N GLU A 63 11.10 -26.95 -1.26
CA GLU A 63 11.41 -26.73 0.15
C GLU A 63 10.36 -25.85 0.82
N LYS A 64 10.27 -25.93 2.14
CA LYS A 64 9.39 -25.07 2.94
C LYS A 64 9.92 -23.64 2.92
N LEU A 65 9.11 -22.74 2.35
CA LEU A 65 9.42 -21.31 2.32
C LEU A 65 9.25 -20.68 3.71
N LYS A 66 10.14 -19.76 4.06
CA LYS A 66 10.14 -19.05 5.34
C LYS A 66 9.71 -17.60 5.13
N TYR A 67 8.70 -17.18 5.88
CA TYR A 67 8.29 -15.78 5.95
C TYR A 67 9.31 -14.86 6.66
N THR A 68 9.21 -13.55 6.46
CA THR A 68 10.04 -12.46 7.01
C THR A 68 9.34 -11.70 8.16
N ASP A 69 9.81 -10.49 8.49
CA ASP A 69 9.19 -9.63 9.48
C ASP A 69 7.79 -9.16 9.06
N ASP A 70 7.49 -9.08 7.76
CA ASP A 70 6.17 -8.75 7.21
C ASP A 70 5.08 -9.65 7.82
N THR A 71 5.20 -10.97 7.62
CA THR A 71 4.26 -11.94 8.20
C THR A 71 4.40 -12.02 9.72
N ALA A 72 5.62 -11.93 10.27
CA ALA A 72 5.82 -12.03 11.72
C ALA A 72 4.99 -10.97 12.46
N MET A 73 5.04 -9.73 11.98
CA MET A 73 4.27 -8.62 12.56
C MET A 73 2.78 -8.70 12.18
N ALA A 74 2.44 -9.08 10.95
CA ALA A 74 1.02 -9.23 10.54
C ALA A 74 0.28 -10.26 11.41
N ARG A 75 0.94 -11.35 11.82
CA ARG A 75 0.38 -12.36 12.72
C ARG A 75 0.07 -11.79 14.10
N VAL A 76 0.92 -10.91 14.63
CA VAL A 76 0.65 -10.22 15.90
C VAL A 76 -0.57 -9.32 15.78
N VAL A 77 -0.66 -8.53 14.70
CA VAL A 77 -1.83 -7.68 14.45
C VAL A 77 -3.11 -8.52 14.41
N ALA A 78 -3.11 -9.61 13.64
CA ALA A 78 -4.27 -10.49 13.54
C ALA A 78 -4.64 -11.14 14.89
N ALA A 79 -3.67 -11.72 15.60
CA ALA A 79 -3.91 -12.41 16.86
C ALA A 79 -4.44 -11.47 17.94
N THR A 80 -3.80 -10.31 18.12
CA THR A 80 -4.20 -9.36 19.17
C THR A 80 -5.61 -8.78 18.94
N LEU A 81 -5.99 -8.49 17.69
CA LEU A 81 -7.35 -8.05 17.38
C LEU A 81 -8.39 -9.13 17.68
N VAL A 82 -8.09 -10.39 17.37
CA VAL A 82 -9.00 -11.53 17.63
C VAL A 82 -9.09 -11.84 19.13
N ASP A 83 -7.96 -11.88 19.83
CA ASP A 83 -7.87 -12.29 21.22
C ASP A 83 -8.44 -11.23 22.18
N GLN A 84 -8.18 -9.94 21.91
CA GLN A 84 -8.70 -8.84 22.73
C GLN A 84 -10.13 -8.46 22.34
N ASN A 85 -10.56 -8.79 21.12
CA ASN A 85 -11.84 -8.39 20.54
C ASN A 85 -12.03 -6.86 20.40
N TYR A 86 -10.93 -6.10 20.41
CA TYR A 86 -10.82 -4.67 20.09
C TYR A 86 -9.35 -4.34 19.78
N PHE A 87 -9.06 -3.09 19.39
CA PHE A 87 -7.68 -2.63 19.23
C PHE A 87 -7.10 -2.20 20.59
N ASP A 88 -6.13 -2.96 21.08
CA ASP A 88 -5.34 -2.64 22.27
C ASP A 88 -3.89 -2.36 21.84
N GLU A 89 -3.50 -1.09 21.85
CA GLU A 89 -2.17 -0.65 21.41
C GLU A 89 -1.04 -1.23 22.28
N LYS A 90 -1.30 -1.44 23.58
CA LYS A 90 -0.30 -1.99 24.51
C LYS A 90 -0.11 -3.48 24.29
N ALA A 91 -1.20 -4.24 24.12
CA ALA A 91 -1.13 -5.65 23.79
C ALA A 91 -0.43 -5.87 22.43
N MET A 92 -0.73 -5.04 21.43
CA MET A 92 -0.09 -5.12 20.12
C MET A 92 1.41 -4.78 20.19
N ALA A 93 1.79 -3.71 20.91
CA ALA A 93 3.19 -3.37 21.13
C ALA A 93 3.95 -4.49 21.84
N LYS A 94 3.35 -5.10 22.88
CA LYS A 94 3.92 -6.27 23.59
C LYS A 94 4.13 -7.44 22.64
N GLY A 95 3.12 -7.80 21.85
CA GLY A 95 3.22 -8.88 20.88
C GLY A 95 4.33 -8.65 19.82
N PHE A 96 4.53 -7.41 19.36
CA PHE A 96 5.64 -7.10 18.45
C PHE A 96 6.99 -7.31 19.11
N VAL A 97 7.16 -6.82 20.33
CA VAL A 97 8.40 -6.96 21.11
C VAL A 97 8.70 -8.44 21.39
N GLU A 98 7.72 -9.20 21.86
CA GLU A 98 7.86 -10.63 22.15
C GLU A 98 8.24 -11.42 20.89
N THR A 99 7.53 -11.20 19.78
CA THR A 99 7.81 -11.86 18.49
C THR A 99 9.20 -11.53 17.95
N TYR A 100 9.65 -10.28 18.11
CA TYR A 100 10.99 -9.86 17.70
C TYR A 100 12.09 -10.60 18.49
N PHE A 101 11.95 -10.68 19.81
CA PHE A 101 12.95 -11.30 20.67
C PHE A 101 12.89 -12.85 20.65
N SER A 102 11.71 -13.46 20.47
CA SER A 102 11.56 -14.93 20.45
C SER A 102 12.24 -15.56 19.23
N ASP A 103 12.22 -14.90 18.09
CA ASP A 103 12.83 -15.37 16.84
C ASP A 103 14.32 -14.98 16.73
N LYS A 104 14.95 -14.57 17.84
CA LYS A 104 16.35 -14.07 17.88
C LYS A 104 16.60 -12.97 16.85
N CYS A 105 15.60 -12.13 16.58
CA CYS A 105 15.66 -11.07 15.58
C CYS A 105 15.90 -11.54 14.13
N ASN A 106 15.73 -12.82 13.81
CA ASN A 106 16.19 -13.42 12.55
C ASN A 106 15.10 -13.52 11.47
N ARG A 107 14.31 -12.44 11.30
CA ARG A 107 13.21 -12.38 10.32
C ARG A 107 13.38 -11.36 9.20
N GLY A 108 14.39 -10.50 9.22
CA GLY A 108 14.57 -9.47 8.18
C GLY A 108 14.25 -8.04 8.66
N TYR A 109 13.86 -7.89 9.92
CA TYR A 109 13.59 -6.61 10.57
C TYR A 109 14.57 -5.49 10.19
N GLY A 110 14.02 -4.35 9.74
CA GLY A 110 14.80 -3.15 9.43
C GLY A 110 15.67 -2.68 10.61
N GLY A 111 16.89 -2.22 10.33
CA GLY A 111 17.92 -1.99 11.37
C GLY A 111 17.51 -1.06 12.52
N SER A 112 16.66 -0.06 12.26
CA SER A 112 16.22 0.92 13.27
C SER A 112 15.15 0.38 14.24
N ILE A 113 14.41 -0.67 13.87
CA ILE A 113 13.28 -1.17 14.67
C ILE A 113 13.72 -1.76 16.01
N SER A 114 14.94 -2.30 16.05
CA SER A 114 15.56 -2.86 17.25
C SER A 114 15.58 -1.86 18.42
N GLN A 115 15.80 -0.57 18.13
CA GLN A 115 15.84 0.49 19.13
C GLN A 115 14.45 0.81 19.68
N VAL A 116 13.42 0.77 18.83
CA VAL A 116 12.02 0.96 19.23
C VAL A 116 11.60 -0.15 20.19
N PHE A 117 11.81 -1.40 19.81
CA PHE A 117 11.42 -2.55 20.64
C PHE A 117 12.18 -2.64 21.95
N LYS A 118 13.47 -2.27 21.95
CA LYS A 118 14.23 -2.15 23.20
C LYS A 118 13.63 -1.08 24.12
N LYS A 119 13.36 0.12 23.60
CA LYS A 119 12.77 1.21 24.39
C LYS A 119 11.39 0.86 24.93
N LEU A 120 10.52 0.25 24.12
CA LEU A 120 9.19 -0.21 24.55
C LEU A 120 9.27 -1.18 25.74
N ARG A 121 10.21 -2.13 25.68
CA ARG A 121 10.44 -3.08 26.76
C ARG A 121 11.03 -2.40 28.00
N ASP A 122 12.02 -1.52 27.82
CA ASP A 122 12.72 -0.85 28.92
C ASP A 122 11.80 0.17 29.64
N SER A 123 10.79 0.70 28.96
CA SER A 123 9.77 1.60 29.53
C SER A 123 8.51 0.87 30.02
N ASP A 124 8.50 -0.46 30.08
CA ASP A 124 7.33 -1.30 30.42
C ASP A 124 6.05 -0.88 29.69
N PHE A 125 6.17 -0.51 28.41
CA PHE A 125 5.04 -0.13 27.55
C PHE A 125 4.17 1.01 28.12
N ASP A 126 4.76 1.95 28.87
CA ASP A 126 4.05 3.10 29.44
C ASP A 126 3.38 3.96 28.36
N ASP A 127 4.18 4.52 27.45
CA ASP A 127 3.75 5.14 26.19
C ASP A 127 4.30 4.34 25.01
N VAL A 128 3.41 3.68 24.27
CA VAL A 128 3.79 2.78 23.17
C VAL A 128 4.06 3.50 21.84
N PHE A 129 3.79 4.80 21.76
CA PHE A 129 4.01 5.59 20.55
C PHE A 129 5.33 6.37 20.64
N LEU A 130 5.70 6.80 21.86
CA LEU A 130 6.87 7.64 22.11
C LEU A 130 8.19 7.08 21.54
N PRO A 131 8.49 5.77 21.64
CA PRO A 131 9.73 5.23 21.08
C PRO A 131 9.87 5.40 19.57
N ALA A 132 8.76 5.30 18.83
CA ALA A 132 8.75 5.49 17.38
C ALA A 132 8.89 6.97 17.00
N GLU A 133 8.28 7.87 17.78
CA GLU A 133 8.34 9.32 17.59
C GLU A 133 9.78 9.84 17.64
N PHE A 134 10.63 9.30 18.50
CA PHE A 134 12.04 9.69 18.61
C PHE A 134 12.97 9.09 17.54
N GLN A 135 12.49 8.25 16.63
CA GLN A 135 13.34 7.76 15.53
C GLN A 135 13.72 8.91 14.58
N PHE A 136 14.91 8.79 13.96
CA PHE A 136 15.39 9.70 12.91
C PHE A 136 15.28 11.19 13.28
N ASN A 137 15.87 11.59 14.41
CA ASN A 137 15.84 12.98 14.91
C ASN A 137 14.42 13.52 15.08
N ALA A 138 13.54 12.71 15.68
CA ALA A 138 12.14 13.04 15.93
C ALA A 138 11.25 13.22 14.66
N THR A 139 11.70 12.71 13.51
CA THR A 139 10.89 12.71 12.28
C THR A 139 10.10 11.42 12.06
N GLY A 140 10.44 10.35 12.80
CA GLY A 140 9.84 9.04 12.65
C GLY A 140 10.34 8.27 11.43
N SER A 141 10.16 6.94 11.44
CA SER A 141 10.45 6.09 10.27
C SER A 141 9.41 6.30 9.17
N TYR A 142 9.85 6.62 7.95
CA TYR A 142 9.01 6.65 6.73
C TYR A 142 8.93 5.28 6.03
N GLY A 143 9.52 4.23 6.60
CA GLY A 143 9.52 2.88 6.03
C GLY A 143 8.12 2.28 5.88
N ASN A 144 8.00 1.23 5.07
CA ASN A 144 6.74 0.55 4.78
C ASN A 144 6.30 -0.44 5.87
N GLY A 145 7.05 -0.58 6.98
CA GLY A 145 6.82 -1.60 7.99
C GLY A 145 5.44 -1.52 8.67
N GLY A 146 4.85 -0.32 8.74
CA GLY A 146 3.46 -0.15 9.17
C GLY A 146 2.43 -0.66 8.16
N ALA A 147 2.72 -0.56 6.87
CA ALA A 147 1.83 -0.94 5.78
C ALA A 147 1.89 -2.45 5.48
N MET A 148 3.07 -3.07 5.52
CA MET A 148 3.25 -4.49 5.22
C MET A 148 2.41 -5.43 6.11
N ARG A 149 2.04 -4.97 7.31
CA ARG A 149 1.32 -5.76 8.33
C ARG A 149 -0.15 -5.36 8.55
N VAL A 150 -0.67 -4.41 7.79
CA VAL A 150 -1.95 -3.73 8.11
C VAL A 150 -3.21 -4.49 7.66
N ALA A 151 -3.08 -5.43 6.72
CA ALA A 151 -4.22 -6.13 6.13
C ALA A 151 -5.22 -6.73 7.16
N PRO A 152 -4.80 -7.36 8.29
CA PRO A 152 -5.73 -7.87 9.28
C PRO A 152 -6.65 -6.81 9.90
N VAL A 153 -6.20 -5.56 10.00
CA VAL A 153 -7.02 -4.44 10.52
C VAL A 153 -8.25 -4.24 9.63
N ALA A 154 -8.04 -4.16 8.31
CA ALA A 154 -9.11 -3.93 7.35
C ALA A 154 -10.13 -5.08 7.30
N LEU A 155 -9.67 -6.32 7.52
CA LEU A 155 -10.53 -7.49 7.59
C LEU A 155 -11.37 -7.51 8.88
N TYR A 156 -10.73 -7.24 10.02
CA TYR A 156 -11.36 -7.28 11.33
C TYR A 156 -12.42 -6.18 11.50
N PHE A 157 -12.10 -4.95 11.08
CA PHE A 157 -13.01 -3.79 11.12
C PHE A 157 -13.77 -3.58 9.81
N SER A 158 -14.00 -4.63 9.04
CA SER A 158 -14.64 -4.57 7.73
C SER A 158 -16.07 -4.01 7.67
N ASN A 159 -16.74 -3.88 8.82
CA ASN A 159 -18.06 -3.26 8.94
C ASN A 159 -18.00 -1.76 9.28
N ASP A 160 -16.82 -1.23 9.58
CA ASP A 160 -16.62 0.16 10.00
C ASP A 160 -15.29 0.69 9.46
N LEU A 161 -15.37 1.35 8.32
CA LEU A 161 -14.24 1.91 7.61
C LEU A 161 -13.47 2.95 8.45
N GLU A 162 -14.17 3.82 9.16
CA GLU A 162 -13.53 4.85 9.98
C GLU A 162 -12.70 4.22 11.09
N VAL A 163 -13.23 3.20 11.76
CA VAL A 163 -12.47 2.42 12.75
C VAL A 163 -11.30 1.69 12.10
N ALA A 164 -11.49 1.10 10.91
CA ALA A 164 -10.39 0.43 10.19
C ALA A 164 -9.24 1.39 9.86
N LEU A 165 -9.52 2.61 9.37
CA LEU A 165 -8.50 3.61 9.05
C LEU A 165 -7.85 4.20 10.30
N HIS A 166 -8.63 4.43 11.36
CA HIS A 166 -8.11 4.87 12.64
C HIS A 166 -7.11 3.84 13.21
N VAL A 167 -7.50 2.56 13.28
CA VAL A 167 -6.62 1.51 13.78
C VAL A 167 -5.42 1.29 12.86
N ALA A 168 -5.58 1.43 11.54
CA ALA A 168 -4.46 1.35 10.58
C ALA A 168 -3.39 2.41 10.86
N LYS A 169 -3.81 3.63 11.22
CA LYS A 169 -2.92 4.70 11.69
C LYS A 169 -2.28 4.34 13.03
N GLU A 170 -3.06 4.00 14.05
CA GLU A 170 -2.53 3.82 15.40
C GLU A 170 -1.57 2.61 15.50
N GLN A 171 -1.88 1.47 14.85
CA GLN A 171 -0.95 0.34 14.78
C GLN A 171 0.36 0.72 14.07
N CYS A 172 0.30 1.63 13.09
CA CYS A 172 1.47 2.10 12.36
C CYS A 172 2.37 2.90 13.31
N ARG A 173 1.77 3.84 14.07
CA ARG A 173 2.46 4.73 15.01
C ARG A 173 3.28 4.01 16.08
N ILE A 174 2.91 2.79 16.48
CA ILE A 174 3.68 1.98 17.44
C ILE A 174 5.16 1.81 16.98
N THR A 175 5.42 1.83 15.67
CA THR A 175 6.78 1.67 15.13
C THR A 175 7.19 2.70 14.08
N HIS A 176 6.23 3.40 13.49
CA HIS A 176 6.42 4.35 12.40
C HIS A 176 5.52 5.57 12.64
N SER A 177 6.06 6.64 13.21
CA SER A 177 5.34 7.88 13.48
C SER A 177 5.37 8.88 12.32
N ASN A 178 6.16 8.63 11.28
CA ASN A 178 6.26 9.56 10.15
C ASN A 178 4.94 9.60 9.35
N PRO A 179 4.45 10.79 8.95
CA PRO A 179 3.22 10.92 8.17
C PRO A 179 3.19 10.10 6.88
N HIS A 180 4.31 9.91 6.19
CA HIS A 180 4.35 9.11 4.95
C HIS A 180 4.14 7.62 5.21
N ALA A 181 4.70 7.08 6.29
CA ALA A 181 4.48 5.69 6.68
C ALA A 181 3.03 5.45 7.13
N ILE A 182 2.47 6.41 7.88
CA ILE A 182 1.05 6.38 8.29
C ILE A 182 0.15 6.40 7.07
N MET A 183 0.40 7.31 6.12
CA MET A 183 -0.37 7.41 4.88
C MET A 183 -0.30 6.09 4.09
N GLY A 184 0.89 5.49 3.95
CA GLY A 184 1.04 4.19 3.29
C GLY A 184 0.23 3.08 3.97
N ALA A 185 0.24 3.01 5.31
CA ALA A 185 -0.53 2.02 6.05
C ALA A 185 -2.04 2.21 5.90
N VAL A 186 -2.51 3.45 5.97
CA VAL A 186 -3.93 3.81 5.76
C VAL A 186 -4.35 3.46 4.33
N LEU A 187 -3.54 3.76 3.31
CA LEU A 187 -3.85 3.44 1.92
C LEU A 187 -3.97 1.93 1.65
N ILE A 188 -3.07 1.10 2.22
CA ILE A 188 -3.17 -0.35 2.08
C ILE A 188 -4.39 -0.91 2.83
N ALA A 189 -4.64 -0.45 4.06
CA ALA A 189 -5.82 -0.87 4.83
C ALA A 189 -7.11 -0.53 4.07
N PHE A 190 -7.15 0.68 3.54
CA PHE A 190 -8.24 1.17 2.72
C PHE A 190 -8.45 0.29 1.46
N ALA A 191 -7.37 -0.01 0.72
CA ALA A 191 -7.44 -0.85 -0.49
C ALA A 191 -7.93 -2.28 -0.18
N VAL A 192 -7.46 -2.87 0.93
CA VAL A 192 -7.93 -4.20 1.39
C VAL A 192 -9.41 -4.15 1.78
N TYR A 193 -9.85 -3.10 2.48
CA TYR A 193 -11.24 -2.91 2.87
C TYR A 193 -12.16 -2.89 1.63
N GLN A 194 -11.83 -2.09 0.61
CA GLN A 194 -12.63 -2.05 -0.62
C GLN A 194 -12.61 -3.38 -1.37
N ALA A 195 -11.45 -4.02 -1.49
CA ALA A 195 -11.35 -5.33 -2.14
C ALA A 195 -12.24 -6.39 -1.46
N CYS A 196 -12.44 -6.28 -0.15
CA CYS A 196 -13.31 -7.19 0.60
C CYS A 196 -14.80 -6.80 0.53
N ASN A 197 -15.10 -5.51 0.40
CA ASN A 197 -16.45 -4.96 0.40
C ASN A 197 -17.04 -4.68 -0.98
N ALA A 198 -16.29 -4.98 -2.05
CA ALA A 198 -16.59 -4.71 -3.46
C ALA A 198 -17.94 -5.27 -3.96
N GLU A 199 -19.02 -4.60 -3.56
CA GLU A 199 -20.07 -4.17 -4.45
C GLU A 199 -19.72 -2.72 -4.81
N GLN A 200 -19.16 -2.51 -6.01
CA GLN A 200 -18.86 -1.25 -6.70
C GLN A 200 -18.72 0.03 -5.83
N SER A 201 -17.49 0.38 -5.46
CA SER A 201 -17.16 1.68 -4.84
C SER A 201 -16.67 2.68 -5.88
N ASN A 202 -17.60 3.32 -6.58
CA ASN A 202 -17.35 4.43 -7.50
C ASN A 202 -18.20 5.67 -7.13
N GLY A 203 -18.71 5.73 -5.90
CA GLY A 203 -19.56 6.80 -5.40
C GLY A 203 -18.84 8.12 -5.14
N ILE A 204 -19.62 9.14 -4.76
CA ILE A 204 -19.17 10.52 -4.53
C ILE A 204 -18.36 10.66 -3.23
N ALA A 205 -18.47 9.70 -2.31
CA ALA A 205 -17.70 9.74 -1.07
C ALA A 205 -16.20 9.66 -1.39
N ALA A 206 -15.36 10.43 -0.67
CA ALA A 206 -13.91 10.40 -0.86
C ALA A 206 -13.32 8.98 -0.71
N LEU A 207 -13.97 8.16 0.11
CA LEU A 207 -13.64 6.76 0.34
C LEU A 207 -13.94 5.90 -0.89
N ASP A 208 -14.81 6.31 -1.82
CA ASP A 208 -15.08 5.57 -3.04
C ASP A 208 -14.30 6.15 -4.25
N SER A 209 -14.23 7.47 -4.36
CA SER A 209 -13.63 8.15 -5.53
C SER A 209 -12.10 8.20 -5.52
N VAL A 210 -11.45 8.44 -4.38
CA VAL A 210 -9.97 8.51 -4.28
C VAL A 210 -9.28 7.18 -4.63
N PRO A 211 -9.73 6.02 -4.14
CA PRO A 211 -9.12 4.72 -4.47
C PRO A 211 -9.40 4.30 -5.90
N ALA A 212 -10.59 4.59 -6.43
CA ALA A 212 -10.91 4.40 -7.84
C ALA A 212 -9.95 5.22 -8.71
N ALA A 213 -9.60 6.45 -8.31
CA ALA A 213 -8.65 7.28 -9.04
C ALA A 213 -7.21 6.71 -8.98
N LEU A 214 -6.74 6.31 -7.79
CA LEU A 214 -5.42 5.68 -7.62
C LEU A 214 -5.31 4.35 -8.39
N PHE A 215 -6.34 3.51 -8.30
CA PHE A 215 -6.41 2.25 -9.02
C PHE A 215 -6.42 2.48 -10.54
N SER A 216 -7.22 3.43 -11.03
CA SER A 216 -7.28 3.76 -12.46
C SER A 216 -5.91 4.16 -13.01
N PHE A 217 -5.17 5.00 -12.28
CA PHE A 217 -3.81 5.37 -12.65
C PHE A 217 -2.87 4.17 -12.64
N ILE A 218 -2.78 3.42 -11.53
CA ILE A 218 -1.86 2.28 -11.39
C ILE A 218 -2.14 1.22 -12.46
N LYS A 219 -3.42 0.89 -12.70
CA LYS A 219 -3.84 -0.10 -13.70
C LYS A 219 -3.43 0.31 -15.12
N CYS A 220 -3.45 1.60 -15.43
CA CYS A 220 -3.23 2.13 -16.77
C CYS A 220 -1.79 2.55 -17.06
N ILE A 221 -0.84 2.37 -16.13
CA ILE A 221 0.60 2.57 -16.38
C ILE A 221 1.04 1.73 -17.58
N LYS A 222 0.48 0.53 -17.74
CA LYS A 222 0.65 -0.34 -18.90
C LYS A 222 -0.64 -0.38 -19.73
N PRO A 223 -0.56 -0.78 -21.02
CA PRO A 223 -1.76 -1.07 -21.81
C PRO A 223 -2.68 -2.07 -21.08
N VAL A 224 -3.98 -1.84 -21.18
CA VAL A 224 -5.02 -2.71 -20.62
C VAL A 224 -5.85 -3.22 -21.79
N ASP A 225 -6.15 -4.52 -21.83
CA ASP A 225 -6.74 -5.17 -23.01
C ASP A 225 -8.10 -4.58 -23.42
N GLU A 226 -8.84 -4.03 -22.46
CA GLU A 226 -10.15 -3.43 -22.65
C GLU A 226 -10.11 -1.99 -23.18
N ILE A 227 -8.95 -1.32 -23.16
CA ILE A 227 -8.78 0.07 -23.63
C ILE A 227 -7.61 0.16 -24.60
N SER A 228 -7.93 0.27 -25.89
CA SER A 228 -6.98 0.32 -27.01
C SER A 228 -6.20 1.63 -27.16
N MET A 229 -6.15 2.48 -26.13
CA MET A 229 -5.47 3.78 -26.17
C MET A 229 -3.98 3.63 -25.84
N SER A 230 -3.10 4.03 -26.75
CA SER A 230 -1.63 3.96 -26.56
C SER A 230 -1.11 5.06 -25.63
N ASN A 231 -1.71 6.25 -25.66
CA ASN A 231 -1.40 7.37 -24.77
C ASN A 231 -1.76 7.01 -23.30
N PRO A 232 -0.80 6.98 -22.36
CA PRO A 232 -1.03 6.52 -20.99
C PRO A 232 -1.88 7.48 -20.15
N LEU A 233 -1.81 8.79 -20.42
CA LEU A 233 -2.67 9.79 -19.77
C LEU A 233 -4.13 9.60 -20.22
N GLN A 234 -4.33 9.49 -21.54
CA GLN A 234 -5.65 9.27 -22.11
C GLN A 234 -6.26 7.95 -21.64
N ARG A 235 -5.47 6.87 -21.60
CA ARG A 235 -5.91 5.55 -21.12
C ARG A 235 -6.32 5.60 -19.64
N THR A 236 -5.56 6.29 -18.80
CA THR A 236 -5.88 6.48 -17.38
C THR A 236 -7.20 7.20 -17.19
N ILE A 237 -7.41 8.30 -17.91
CA ILE A 237 -8.66 9.09 -17.85
C ILE A 237 -9.83 8.27 -18.39
N ALA A 238 -9.66 7.58 -19.52
CA ALA A 238 -10.70 6.73 -20.10
C ALA A 238 -11.09 5.58 -19.17
N TYR A 239 -10.12 4.95 -18.50
CA TYR A 239 -10.39 3.90 -17.52
C TYR A 239 -11.15 4.44 -16.31
N ALA A 240 -10.69 5.57 -15.74
CA ALA A 240 -11.37 6.23 -14.64
C ALA A 240 -12.85 6.54 -14.95
N ILE A 241 -13.13 7.06 -16.15
CA ILE A 241 -14.50 7.34 -16.61
C ILE A 241 -15.28 6.03 -16.82
N SER A 242 -14.65 4.99 -17.36
CA SER A 242 -15.30 3.69 -17.60
C SER A 242 -15.77 2.99 -16.33
N LEU A 243 -15.23 3.35 -15.16
CA LEU A 243 -15.67 2.82 -13.88
C LEU A 243 -17.07 3.32 -13.47
N SER A 244 -17.66 4.31 -14.16
CA SER A 244 -18.96 4.93 -13.81
C SER A 244 -18.95 5.59 -12.42
N GLY A 245 -20.10 6.09 -11.95
CA GLY A 245 -20.22 6.78 -10.66
C GLY A 245 -19.77 8.25 -10.71
N ASP A 246 -18.92 8.68 -9.77
CA ASP A 246 -18.36 10.03 -9.64
C ASP A 246 -17.21 10.27 -10.65
N THR A 247 -17.54 10.09 -11.92
CA THR A 247 -16.56 9.92 -13.01
C THR A 247 -15.70 11.16 -13.24
N ASP A 248 -16.24 12.36 -13.10
CA ASP A 248 -15.49 13.61 -13.24
C ASP A 248 -14.46 13.77 -12.12
N THR A 249 -14.85 13.56 -10.86
CA THR A 249 -13.93 13.65 -9.72
C THR A 249 -12.84 12.59 -9.77
N ILE A 250 -13.21 11.34 -10.07
CA ILE A 250 -12.27 10.21 -10.20
C ILE A 250 -11.29 10.48 -11.35
N ALA A 251 -11.79 10.94 -12.51
CA ALA A 251 -10.95 11.24 -13.67
C ALA A 251 -10.07 12.47 -13.45
N THR A 252 -10.54 13.49 -12.71
CA THR A 252 -9.72 14.65 -12.30
C THR A 252 -8.54 14.20 -11.46
N MET A 253 -8.76 13.38 -10.42
CA MET A 253 -7.68 12.91 -9.56
C MET A 253 -6.72 11.99 -10.32
N ALA A 254 -7.23 11.01 -11.07
CA ALA A 254 -6.40 10.10 -11.86
C ALA A 254 -5.60 10.84 -12.95
N GLY A 255 -6.25 11.81 -13.61
CA GLY A 255 -5.65 12.68 -14.63
C GLY A 255 -4.59 13.62 -14.08
N ALA A 256 -4.76 14.16 -12.87
CA ALA A 256 -3.74 14.96 -12.21
C ALA A 256 -2.47 14.14 -11.90
N ILE A 257 -2.64 12.91 -11.39
CA ILE A 257 -1.52 11.99 -11.13
C ILE A 257 -0.81 11.62 -12.45
N ALA A 258 -1.59 11.23 -13.47
CA ALA A 258 -1.04 10.88 -14.78
C ALA A 258 -0.34 12.07 -15.46
N GLY A 259 -0.92 13.27 -15.38
CA GLY A 259 -0.35 14.49 -15.96
C GLY A 259 0.95 14.92 -15.29
N ALA A 260 1.04 14.78 -13.96
CA ALA A 260 2.28 15.02 -13.23
C ALA A 260 3.40 14.03 -13.65
N LEU A 261 3.05 12.78 -13.94
CA LEU A 261 4.02 11.76 -14.37
C LEU A 261 4.44 11.92 -15.84
N TYR A 262 3.48 12.11 -16.74
CA TYR A 262 3.71 12.03 -18.20
C TYR A 262 3.87 13.38 -18.90
N GLY A 263 3.65 14.49 -18.18
CA GLY A 263 3.69 15.83 -18.74
C GLY A 263 2.53 16.14 -19.68
N ASP A 264 2.49 17.40 -20.14
CA ASP A 264 1.45 17.96 -21.01
C ASP A 264 1.58 17.52 -22.49
N VAL A 265 2.73 16.96 -22.90
CA VAL A 265 2.94 16.40 -24.26
C VAL A 265 1.90 15.34 -24.66
N ASN A 266 1.23 14.74 -23.68
CA ASN A 266 0.17 13.75 -23.88
C ASN A 266 -1.24 14.36 -24.00
N ILE A 267 -1.38 15.69 -23.96
CA ILE A 267 -2.64 16.41 -24.16
C ILE A 267 -2.64 16.96 -25.60
N PRO A 268 -3.51 16.47 -26.50
CA PRO A 268 -3.58 17.00 -27.86
C PRO A 268 -4.01 18.47 -27.89
N ASP A 269 -3.42 19.28 -28.78
CA ASP A 269 -3.77 20.71 -28.94
C ASP A 269 -5.27 20.93 -29.15
N ALA A 270 -5.93 20.04 -29.89
CA ALA A 270 -7.37 20.11 -30.10
C ALA A 270 -8.16 19.97 -28.78
N LEU A 271 -7.72 19.10 -27.87
CA LEU A 271 -8.32 18.94 -26.56
C LEU A 271 -7.99 20.13 -25.66
N TYR A 272 -6.74 20.59 -25.67
CA TYR A 272 -6.31 21.79 -24.94
C TYR A 272 -7.16 23.02 -25.30
N ASN A 273 -7.39 23.26 -26.59
CA ASN A 273 -8.19 24.38 -27.07
C ASN A 273 -9.70 24.24 -26.76
N ALA A 274 -10.18 23.01 -26.54
CA ALA A 274 -11.57 22.73 -26.24
C ALA A 274 -11.91 22.81 -24.73
N MET A 275 -10.91 22.68 -23.86
CA MET A 275 -11.09 22.68 -22.40
C MET A 275 -11.19 24.12 -21.85
N GLU A 276 -12.32 24.42 -21.19
CA GLU A 276 -12.48 25.68 -20.46
C GLU A 276 -11.42 25.80 -19.36
N GLY A 277 -10.72 26.93 -19.30
CA GLY A 277 -9.71 27.20 -18.27
C GLY A 277 -8.28 26.70 -18.60
N SER A 278 -8.05 26.03 -19.73
CA SER A 278 -6.71 25.56 -20.12
C SER A 278 -5.68 26.68 -20.22
N GLU A 279 -6.02 27.82 -20.82
CA GLU A 279 -5.12 28.99 -20.84
C GLU A 279 -4.78 29.52 -19.45
N PHE A 280 -5.75 29.50 -18.53
CA PHE A 280 -5.55 29.96 -17.16
C PHE A 280 -4.54 29.06 -16.44
N TYR A 281 -4.75 27.74 -16.48
CA TYR A 281 -3.85 26.79 -15.84
C TYR A 281 -2.44 26.82 -16.44
N SER A 282 -2.28 26.98 -17.76
CA SER A 282 -0.95 27.17 -18.38
C SER A 282 -0.23 28.43 -17.87
N LYS A 283 -0.95 29.55 -17.75
CA LYS A 283 -0.39 30.81 -17.21
C LYS A 283 -0.01 30.68 -15.74
N ILE A 284 -0.81 29.97 -14.94
CA ILE A 284 -0.52 29.71 -13.53
C ILE A 284 0.66 28.74 -13.37
N ALA A 285 0.73 27.66 -14.14
CA ALA A 285 1.83 26.71 -14.11
C ALA A 285 3.17 27.39 -14.40
N LEU A 286 3.21 28.30 -15.39
CA LEU A 286 4.42 29.08 -15.69
C LEU A 286 4.82 30.01 -14.53
N LYS A 287 3.86 30.64 -13.85
CA LYS A 287 4.12 31.46 -12.67
C LYS A 287 4.65 30.61 -11.50
N MET A 288 4.04 29.45 -11.25
CA MET A 288 4.50 28.50 -10.24
C MET A 288 5.93 28.04 -10.52
N HIS A 289 6.24 27.64 -11.76
CA HIS A 289 7.59 27.25 -12.16
C HIS A 289 8.60 28.37 -11.94
N ARG A 290 8.29 29.62 -12.34
CA ARG A 290 9.17 30.77 -12.11
C ARG A 290 9.39 31.06 -10.63
N HIS A 291 8.37 30.89 -9.79
CA HIS A 291 8.51 31.10 -8.35
C HIS A 291 9.38 30.04 -7.67
N LEU A 292 9.35 28.80 -8.17
CA LEU A 292 10.15 27.69 -7.64
C LEU A 292 11.62 27.73 -8.10
N HIS A 293 11.92 28.44 -9.19
CA HIS A 293 13.23 28.44 -9.86
C HIS A 293 13.83 29.84 -10.09
N GLY A 294 13.27 30.88 -9.49
CA GLY A 294 13.76 32.26 -9.53
C GLY A 294 13.97 32.79 -8.12
#